data_AF-A0A1D1ZZJ9-F1
#
_entry.id   AF-A0A1D1ZZJ9-F1
#
_cell.length_a   1.000
_cell.length_b   1.000
_cell.length_c   1.000
_cell.angle_alpha   90.00
_cell.angle_beta   90.00
_cell.angle_gamma   90.00
#
_symmetry.space_group_name_H-M   'P 1'
#
loop_
_entity.id
_entity.type
_entity.pdbx_description
1 polymer ?
#
loop_
_entity_poly.entity_id
_entity_poly.type
_entity_poly.pdbx_seq_one_letter_code
_entity_poly.pdbx_strand_id
1 'polypeptide(L)'
;MDDIEFDFERSLASQRQQQQQPPSTSRLYENASGGKGTERPRNYRQTVCTYWLRGLCMKGDACGFLHQFDPARMPVCRNLLKNGVCKDVDCPYKHSMEEIKECNMYKLGFCIYGPAVCWS
;
A
#
# COMPACT_ATOMS: atom_id res chain seq x y z
N MET A 1 -3.53 12.78 -45.41
CA MET A 1 -4.24 12.47 -44.15
C MET A 1 -3.25 12.83 -43.07
N ASP A 2 -3.34 14.07 -42.60
CA ASP A 2 -2.33 14.69 -41.77
C ASP A 2 -2.56 14.33 -40.30
N ASP A 3 -1.49 13.89 -39.65
CA ASP A 3 -1.44 13.53 -38.24
C ASP A 3 -1.71 14.79 -37.38
N ILE A 4 -2.82 14.78 -36.65
CA ILE A 4 -3.18 15.83 -35.70
C ILE A 4 -2.36 15.60 -34.42
N GLU A 5 -1.12 16.10 -34.43
CA GLU A 5 -0.23 16.12 -33.27
C GLU A 5 -0.76 17.17 -32.27
N PHE A 6 -1.34 16.72 -31.16
CA PHE A 6 -1.89 17.59 -30.13
C PHE A 6 -0.75 18.30 -29.39
N ASP A 7 -0.85 19.62 -29.24
CA ASP A 7 0.16 20.52 -28.63
C ASP A 7 0.59 20.14 -27.19
N PHE A 8 -0.14 19.22 -26.55
CA PHE A 8 0.19 18.72 -25.22
C PHE A 8 1.41 17.76 -25.22
N GLU A 9 1.66 17.01 -26.31
CA GLU A 9 2.76 16.04 -26.38
C GLU A 9 4.14 16.71 -26.58
N ARG A 10 4.16 17.83 -27.30
CA ARG A 10 5.39 18.60 -27.58
C ARG A 10 5.97 19.27 -26.33
N SER A 11 5.12 19.60 -25.35
CA SER A 11 5.52 20.16 -24.05
C SER A 11 6.20 19.11 -23.14
N LEU A 12 5.69 17.88 -23.12
CA LEU A 12 6.29 16.78 -22.33
C LEU A 12 7.59 16.24 -22.94
N ALA A 13 7.67 16.17 -24.27
CA ALA A 13 8.91 15.79 -24.98
C ALA A 13 10.05 16.79 -24.72
N SER A 14 9.72 18.09 -24.69
CA SER A 14 10.68 19.16 -24.38
C SER A 14 11.10 19.19 -22.91
N GLN A 15 10.21 18.79 -21.98
CA GLN A 15 10.53 18.65 -20.55
C GLN A 15 11.42 17.42 -20.25
N ARG A 16 11.27 16.32 -21.00
CA ARG A 16 12.09 15.11 -20.83
C ARG A 16 13.56 15.30 -21.18
N GLN A 17 13.87 16.25 -22.06
CA GLN A 17 15.25 16.56 -22.45
C GLN A 17 15.92 17.57 -21.51
N GLN A 18 15.17 18.42 -20.80
CA GLN A 18 15.75 19.39 -19.87
C GLN A 18 15.99 18.86 -18.45
N GLN A 19 15.44 17.69 -18.07
CA GLN A 19 15.69 17.07 -16.75
C GLN A 19 16.91 16.14 -16.69
N GLN A 20 17.75 16.09 -17.73
CA GLN A 20 19.03 15.38 -17.69
C GLN A 20 20.23 16.27 -17.29
N GLN A 21 20.02 17.20 -16.36
CA GLN A 21 21.13 17.82 -15.62
C GLN A 21 21.06 17.41 -14.14
N PRO A 22 22.10 16.76 -13.58
CA PRO A 22 22.14 16.47 -12.16
C PRO A 22 22.27 17.78 -11.37
N PRO A 23 21.59 17.95 -10.22
CA PRO A 23 21.86 19.08 -9.34
C PRO A 23 23.27 18.92 -8.73
N SER A 24 24.19 19.76 -9.18
CA SER A 24 25.47 20.03 -8.53
C SER A 24 25.23 20.78 -7.23
N THR A 25 25.01 20.05 -6.13
CA THR A 25 25.31 20.54 -4.79
C THR A 25 26.06 19.46 -4.03
N SER A 26 27.37 19.63 -3.99
CA SER A 26 28.26 19.02 -3.01
C SER A 26 27.79 19.36 -1.60
N ARG A 27 27.11 18.42 -0.95
CA ARG A 27 27.15 18.19 0.49
C ARG A 27 26.74 16.74 0.72
N LEU A 28 27.71 16.00 1.23
CA LEU A 28 27.65 14.60 1.63
C LEU A 28 26.38 14.33 2.42
N TYR A 29 25.46 13.54 1.86
CA TYR A 29 24.58 12.74 2.69
C TYR A 29 25.28 11.38 2.89
N GLU A 30 26.33 11.40 3.70
CA GLU A 30 26.58 10.24 4.54
C GLU A 30 25.35 10.08 5.41
N ASN A 31 24.47 9.15 5.02
CA ASN A 31 23.36 8.74 5.85
C ASN A 31 23.95 8.00 7.05
N ALA A 32 24.34 8.78 8.05
CA ALA A 32 24.51 8.35 9.42
C ALA A 32 23.17 7.76 9.90
N SER A 33 22.97 6.48 9.63
CA SER A 33 22.00 5.64 10.33
C SER A 33 22.53 5.35 11.73
N GLY A 34 22.67 6.41 12.52
CA GLY A 34 22.87 6.37 13.96
C GLY A 34 21.51 6.14 14.61
N GLY A 35 21.06 4.89 14.63
CA GLY A 35 19.86 4.48 15.32
C GLY A 35 19.95 3.00 15.66
N LYS A 36 20.55 2.69 16.82
CA LYS A 36 20.57 1.33 17.37
C LYS A 36 19.12 0.85 17.56
N GLY A 37 18.67 -0.05 16.70
CA GLY A 37 17.35 -0.66 16.78
C GLY A 37 17.29 -1.94 15.97
N THR A 38 17.76 -3.04 16.57
CA THR A 38 17.53 -4.45 16.19
C THR A 38 16.86 -4.69 14.82
N GLU A 39 17.69 -4.76 13.79
CA GLU A 39 17.31 -4.93 12.39
C GLU A 39 16.85 -6.36 12.12
N ARG A 40 15.63 -6.67 12.53
CA ARG A 40 14.87 -7.71 11.83
C ARG A 40 14.43 -7.07 10.51
N PRO A 41 14.72 -7.62 9.32
CA PRO A 41 14.09 -7.17 8.10
C PRO A 41 12.61 -7.51 8.25
N ARG A 42 11.83 -6.54 8.76
CA ARG A 42 10.41 -6.76 8.98
C ARG A 42 9.82 -6.84 7.59
N ASN A 43 9.43 -8.05 7.21
CA ASN A 43 8.68 -8.36 6.01
C ASN A 43 7.24 -7.76 6.14
N TYR A 44 7.16 -6.47 6.45
CA TYR A 44 5.99 -5.79 7.04
C TYR A 44 5.15 -5.06 5.98
N ARG A 45 5.71 -4.83 4.79
CA ARG A 45 5.06 -4.13 3.67
C ARG A 45 4.40 -5.11 2.68
N GLN A 46 3.75 -6.15 3.19
CA GLN A 46 3.08 -7.15 2.32
C GLN A 46 1.62 -6.84 2.04
N THR A 47 1.00 -5.91 2.78
CA THR A 47 -0.43 -5.61 2.64
C THR A 47 -0.64 -4.13 2.40
N VAL A 48 -1.54 -3.81 1.46
CA VAL A 48 -1.93 -2.43 1.13
C VAL A 48 -2.57 -1.74 2.33
N CYS A 49 -2.13 -0.52 2.60
CA CYS A 49 -2.70 0.33 3.64
C CYS A 49 -4.11 0.77 3.26
N THR A 50 -5.12 0.35 4.02
CA THR A 50 -6.52 0.71 3.76
C THR A 50 -6.82 2.18 4.03
N TYR A 51 -6.09 2.81 4.96
CA TYR A 51 -6.22 4.24 5.22
C TYR A 51 -5.61 5.09 4.11
N TRP A 52 -4.49 4.65 3.53
CA TRP A 52 -3.87 5.33 2.41
C TRP A 52 -4.77 5.30 1.18
N LEU A 53 -5.41 4.15 0.90
CA LEU A 53 -6.38 4.03 -0.19
C LEU A 53 -7.54 5.04 -0.09
N ARG A 54 -7.85 5.51 1.13
CA ARG A 54 -8.88 6.51 1.42
C ARG A 54 -8.34 7.94 1.61
N GLY A 55 -7.02 8.14 1.50
CA GLY A 55 -6.37 9.43 1.78
C GLY A 55 -6.32 9.81 3.27
N LEU A 56 -6.55 8.87 4.18
CA LEU A 56 -6.63 9.10 5.63
C LEU A 56 -5.37 8.67 6.40
N CYS A 57 -4.34 8.18 5.71
CA CYS A 57 -3.13 7.74 6.38
C CYS A 57 -2.26 8.93 6.81
N MET A 58 -2.14 9.16 8.12
CA MET A 58 -1.29 10.22 8.68
C MET A 58 0.19 9.81 8.83
N LYS A 59 0.52 8.51 8.66
CA LYS A 59 1.87 7.98 8.93
C LYS A 59 2.87 8.20 7.79
N GLY A 60 2.40 8.57 6.58
CA GLY A 60 3.26 8.75 5.41
C GLY A 60 4.19 7.55 5.18
N ASP A 61 5.47 7.80 4.94
CA ASP A 61 6.48 6.77 4.64
C ASP A 61 6.88 5.90 5.85
N ALA A 62 6.54 6.36 7.06
CA ALA A 62 6.70 5.58 8.29
C ALA A 62 5.53 4.59 8.52
N CYS A 63 4.57 4.53 7.59
CA CYS A 63 3.52 3.52 7.64
C CYS A 63 4.11 2.12 7.48
N GLY A 64 3.69 1.21 8.36
CA GLY A 64 4.09 -0.19 8.26
C GLY A 64 3.48 -0.91 7.05
N PHE A 65 2.46 -0.34 6.41
CA PHE A 65 1.72 -0.94 5.31
C PHE A 65 2.15 -0.36 3.95
N LEU A 66 1.78 -1.03 2.87
CA LEU A 66 2.15 -0.62 1.52
C LEU A 66 1.29 0.57 1.05
N HIS A 67 1.94 1.66 0.63
CA HIS A 67 1.31 2.84 0.00
C HIS A 67 1.41 2.75 -1.54
N GLN A 68 1.01 1.60 -2.07
CA GLN A 68 0.95 1.33 -3.49
C GLN A 68 -0.27 0.46 -3.75
N PHE A 69 -0.98 0.73 -4.85
CA PHE A 69 -2.11 -0.10 -5.24
C PHE A 69 -1.58 -1.39 -5.84
N ASP A 70 -1.89 -2.51 -5.18
CA ASP A 70 -1.57 -3.84 -5.66
C ASP A 70 -2.69 -4.82 -5.28
N PRO A 71 -3.45 -5.34 -6.27
CA PRO A 71 -4.52 -6.31 -6.03
C PRO A 71 -4.07 -7.59 -5.33
N ALA A 72 -2.85 -8.07 -5.61
CA ALA A 72 -2.34 -9.32 -5.04
C ALA A 72 -2.01 -9.19 -3.55
N ARG A 73 -1.77 -7.95 -3.09
CA ARG A 73 -1.43 -7.61 -1.70
C ARG A 73 -2.57 -6.90 -0.98
N MET A 74 -3.76 -6.87 -1.57
CA MET A 74 -4.90 -6.23 -0.94
C MET A 74 -5.46 -7.10 0.20
N PRO A 75 -5.93 -6.51 1.31
CA PRO A 75 -6.60 -7.28 2.35
C PRO A 75 -7.92 -7.88 1.84
N VAL A 76 -8.42 -8.86 2.59
CA VAL A 76 -9.70 -9.53 2.33
C VAL A 76 -10.86 -8.55 2.52
N CYS A 77 -11.87 -8.66 1.66
CA CYS A 77 -13.07 -7.85 1.74
C CYS A 77 -13.83 -8.11 3.05
N ARG A 78 -14.03 -7.04 3.83
CA ARG A 78 -14.77 -7.11 5.11
C ARG A 78 -16.24 -7.52 4.92
N ASN A 79 -16.89 -7.08 3.84
CA ASN A 79 -18.29 -7.43 3.57
C ASN A 79 -18.45 -8.93 3.27
N LEU A 80 -17.55 -9.47 2.45
CA LEU A 80 -17.49 -10.91 2.19
C LEU A 80 -17.22 -11.68 3.48
N LEU A 81 -16.26 -11.22 4.29
CA LEU A 81 -15.88 -11.90 5.53
C LEU A 81 -17.01 -11.92 6.56
N LYS A 82 -17.73 -10.80 6.73
CA LYS A 82 -18.77 -10.66 7.75
C LYS A 82 -20.12 -11.27 7.32
N ASN A 83 -20.50 -11.04 6.07
CA ASN A 83 -21.85 -11.37 5.59
C ASN A 83 -21.86 -12.57 4.64
N GLY A 84 -20.69 -13.10 4.26
CA GLY A 84 -20.56 -14.14 3.22
C GLY A 84 -20.81 -13.62 1.80
N VAL A 85 -21.18 -12.35 1.63
CA VAL A 85 -21.46 -11.75 0.33
C VAL A 85 -20.96 -10.31 0.27
N CYS A 86 -20.33 -9.95 -0.83
CA CYS A 86 -20.01 -8.56 -1.17
C CYS A 86 -20.99 -8.08 -2.25
N LYS A 87 -21.56 -6.89 -2.05
CA LYS A 87 -22.50 -6.26 -3.01
C LYS A 87 -21.79 -5.37 -4.03
N ASP A 88 -20.52 -5.03 -3.75
CA ASP A 88 -19.73 -4.14 -4.58
C ASP A 88 -19.17 -4.93 -5.78
N VAL A 89 -19.55 -4.52 -7.00
CA VAL A 89 -19.15 -5.17 -8.25
C VAL A 89 -17.66 -4.96 -8.53
N ASP A 90 -17.16 -3.76 -8.28
CA ASP A 90 -15.74 -3.40 -8.39
C ASP A 90 -15.11 -3.27 -7.00
N CYS A 91 -15.23 -4.32 -6.19
CA CYS A 91 -14.61 -4.33 -4.87
C CYS A 91 -13.10 -4.44 -5.03
N PRO A 92 -12.30 -3.47 -4.55
CA PRO A 92 -10.85 -3.55 -4.72
C PRO A 92 -10.29 -4.71 -3.86
N TYR A 93 -10.94 -5.03 -2.73
CA TYR A 93 -10.48 -6.05 -1.78
C TYR A 93 -10.62 -7.49 -2.28
N LYS A 94 -9.83 -8.40 -1.72
CA LYS A 94 -9.85 -9.82 -2.12
C LYS A 94 -11.15 -10.52 -1.72
N HIS A 95 -11.68 -11.35 -2.63
CA HIS A 95 -12.86 -12.20 -2.40
C HIS A 95 -12.57 -13.69 -2.16
N SER A 96 -11.37 -14.06 -1.72
CA SER A 96 -10.98 -15.45 -1.41
C SER A 96 -11.08 -15.73 0.09
N MET A 97 -11.90 -16.70 0.51
CA MET A 97 -11.97 -17.16 1.91
C MET A 97 -10.82 -18.11 2.31
N GLU A 98 -10.05 -18.58 1.34
CA GLU A 98 -9.01 -19.61 1.54
C GLU A 98 -7.73 -19.06 2.20
N GLU A 99 -7.42 -17.78 2.02
CA GLU A 99 -6.18 -17.15 2.50
C GLU A 99 -6.34 -16.45 3.86
N ILE A 100 -7.46 -16.66 4.56
CA ILE A 100 -7.75 -16.02 5.84
C ILE A 100 -6.86 -16.65 6.92
N LYS A 101 -5.77 -15.96 7.26
CA LYS A 101 -4.93 -16.35 8.39
C LYS A 101 -5.73 -16.29 9.68
N GLU A 102 -5.64 -17.35 10.47
CA GLU A 102 -6.20 -17.43 11.82
C GLU A 102 -5.80 -16.20 12.66
N CYS A 103 -6.76 -15.68 13.43
CA CYS A 103 -6.56 -14.48 14.21
C CYS A 103 -5.68 -14.79 15.42
N ASN A 104 -4.43 -14.31 15.39
CA ASN A 104 -3.46 -14.53 16.45
C ASN A 104 -3.98 -14.14 17.85
N MET A 105 -4.82 -13.10 17.94
CA MET A 105 -5.40 -12.67 19.23
C MET A 105 -6.43 -13.68 19.77
N TYR A 106 -7.20 -14.34 18.91
CA TYR A 106 -8.11 -15.42 19.34
C TYR A 106 -7.33 -16.67 19.69
N LYS A 107 -6.32 -17.03 18.89
CA LYS A 107 -5.41 -18.14 19.21
C LYS A 107 -4.73 -17.99 20.57
N LEU A 108 -4.41 -16.76 20.97
CA LEU A 108 -3.81 -16.43 22.26
C LEU A 108 -4.82 -16.16 23.38
N GLY A 109 -6.14 -16.22 23.11
CA GLY A 109 -7.18 -16.06 24.13
C GLY A 109 -7.49 -14.62 24.55
N PHE A 110 -6.91 -13.60 23.88
CA PHE A 110 -7.10 -12.19 24.21
C PHE A 110 -8.08 -11.46 23.28
N CYS A 111 -8.68 -12.15 22.31
CA CYS A 111 -9.59 -11.47 21.40
C CYS A 111 -10.96 -11.19 22.04
N ILE A 112 -11.26 -9.91 22.19
CA ILE A 112 -12.54 -9.36 22.64
C ILE A 112 -13.74 -9.70 21.73
N TYR A 113 -13.47 -10.08 20.48
CA TYR A 113 -14.50 -10.42 19.50
C TYR A 113 -14.90 -11.91 19.58
N GLY A 114 -14.10 -12.77 20.25
CA GLY A 114 -14.44 -14.19 20.41
C GLY A 114 -14.38 -15.02 19.11
N PRO A 115 -14.83 -16.29 19.13
CA PRO A 115 -14.66 -17.25 18.03
C PRO A 115 -15.36 -16.87 16.73
N ALA A 116 -16.45 -16.11 16.81
CA ALA A 116 -17.36 -15.88 15.69
C ALA A 116 -16.97 -14.69 14.81
N VAL A 117 -16.14 -13.77 15.32
CA VAL A 117 -15.83 -12.49 14.64
C VAL A 117 -14.35 -12.06 14.78
N CYS A 118 -13.46 -12.86 15.37
CA CYS A 118 -12.02 -12.54 15.41
C CYS A 118 -11.40 -12.70 14.02
N TRP A 119 -11.77 -11.85 13.07
CA TRP A 119 -11.06 -11.54 11.82
C TRP A 119 -11.54 -10.18 11.27
N SER A 120 -12.47 -9.48 11.97
CA SER A 120 -13.16 -8.25 11.54
C SER A 120 -12.27 -7.01 11.55
#